data_AF-A0A519H8X9-F1
#
_entry.id   AF-A0A519H8X9-F1
#
_cell.length_a   1.000
_cell.length_b   1.000
_cell.length_c   1.000
_cell.angle_alpha   90.00
_cell.angle_beta   90.00
_cell.angle_gamma   90.00
#
_symmetry.space_group_name_H-M   'P 1'
#
loop_
_entity.id
_entity.type
_entity.pdbx_description
1 polymer ?
#
loop_
_entity_poly.entity_id
_entity_poly.type
_entity_poly.pdbx_seq_one_letter_code
_entity_poly.pdbx_strand_id
1 'polypeptide(L)'
;MSGSHAQRVGLPLAAFTAGCGSRSRRSVLQLVFSAGLILAIVLWGIVAPAHLGAVFDGALAMITRNFGWAYLWLVLGLVVMAVVLACSRYGNLKLGAEDEEPEFSIGAWFSMLFAAGMGIGLVFWG
;
A
#
# COMPACT_ATOMS: atom_id res chain seq x y z
N MET A 1 3.55 35.77 -38.84
CA MET A 1 4.01 34.36 -38.95
C MET A 1 4.12 33.83 -37.53
N SER A 2 3.01 33.50 -36.87
CA SER A 2 2.26 32.22 -37.02
C SER A 2 3.12 31.07 -36.50
N GLY A 3 2.89 30.41 -35.37
CA GLY A 3 1.68 30.16 -34.58
C GLY A 3 1.72 28.65 -34.25
N SER A 4 2.19 28.24 -33.06
CA SER A 4 2.28 26.80 -32.72
C SER A 4 2.43 26.42 -31.24
N HIS A 5 2.21 27.32 -30.27
CA HIS A 5 2.46 27.03 -28.84
C HIS A 5 1.21 26.74 -27.98
N ALA A 6 0.01 26.57 -28.57
CA ALA A 6 -1.25 26.60 -27.81
C ALA A 6 -2.18 25.38 -27.99
N GLN A 7 -1.68 24.15 -28.13
CA GLN A 7 -2.57 22.99 -28.33
C GLN A 7 -2.13 21.67 -27.66
N ARG A 8 -1.78 21.68 -26.37
CA ARG A 8 -1.60 20.43 -25.56
C ARG A 8 -2.07 20.53 -24.10
N VAL A 9 -3.06 21.37 -23.79
CA VAL A 9 -3.60 21.50 -22.40
C VAL A 9 -5.07 21.04 -22.31
N GLY A 10 -5.67 20.58 -23.42
CA GLY A 10 -7.10 20.26 -23.51
C GLY A 10 -7.51 18.79 -23.41
N LEU A 11 -6.64 17.85 -23.02
CA LEU A 11 -7.01 16.44 -22.86
C LEU A 11 -6.52 15.83 -21.53
N PRO A 12 -7.26 16.07 -20.43
CA PRO A 12 -7.32 15.08 -19.36
C PRO A 12 -8.75 14.63 -19.00
N LEU A 13 -9.81 15.32 -19.47
CA LEU A 13 -11.19 14.97 -19.08
C LEU A 13 -11.77 13.75 -19.83
N ALA A 14 -11.47 13.58 -21.11
CA ALA A 14 -12.07 12.50 -21.91
C ALA A 14 -11.53 11.10 -21.54
N ALA A 15 -10.27 11.02 -21.08
CA ALA A 15 -9.63 9.75 -20.72
C ALA A 15 -10.20 9.14 -19.42
N PHE A 16 -10.70 9.95 -18.48
CA PHE A 16 -11.30 9.42 -17.26
C PHE A 16 -12.67 8.78 -17.52
N THR A 17 -13.40 9.26 -18.53
CA THR A 17 -14.74 8.74 -18.89
C THR A 17 -14.70 7.46 -19.74
N ALA A 18 -13.60 7.19 -20.45
CA ALA A 18 -13.48 6.02 -21.32
C ALA A 18 -13.18 4.70 -20.58
N GLY A 19 -12.90 4.75 -19.27
CA GLY A 19 -12.67 3.58 -18.42
C GLY A 19 -13.94 2.94 -17.82
N CYS A 20 -15.12 3.53 -18.05
CA CYS A 20 -16.40 3.00 -17.58
C CYS A 20 -17.04 2.05 -18.60
N GLY A 21 -16.26 1.10 -19.12
CA GLY A 21 -16.70 0.13 -20.11
C GLY A 21 -16.41 -1.29 -19.65
N SER A 22 -17.44 -1.98 -19.14
CA SER A 22 -17.45 -3.38 -18.67
C SER A 22 -16.78 -3.66 -17.31
N ARG A 23 -17.41 -3.22 -16.22
CA ARG A 23 -17.07 -3.78 -14.91
C ARG A 23 -17.60 -5.22 -14.82
N SER A 24 -16.69 -6.19 -14.82
CA SER A 24 -17.00 -7.61 -14.57
C SER A 24 -17.83 -7.78 -13.30
N ARG A 25 -18.84 -8.66 -13.34
CA ARG A 25 -19.76 -8.95 -12.23
C ARG A 25 -19.01 -9.34 -10.93
N ARG A 26 -17.82 -9.94 -11.05
CA ARG A 26 -16.95 -10.31 -9.92
C ARG A 26 -16.36 -9.08 -9.20
N SER A 27 -15.97 -8.04 -9.94
CA SER A 27 -15.40 -6.81 -9.37
C SER A 27 -16.45 -5.97 -8.62
N VAL A 28 -17.71 -5.97 -9.10
CA VAL A 28 -18.82 -5.31 -8.39
C VAL A 28 -19.16 -6.07 -7.10
N LEU A 29 -19.18 -7.39 -7.16
CA LEU A 29 -19.45 -8.22 -5.98
C LEU A 29 -18.37 -8.01 -4.89
N GLN A 30 -17.09 -7.97 -5.29
CA GLN A 30 -15.98 -7.69 -4.38
C GLN A 30 -16.11 -6.29 -3.75
N LEU A 31 -16.47 -5.27 -4.54
CA LEU A 31 -16.68 -3.92 -4.03
C LEU A 31 -17.82 -3.85 -3.01
N VAL A 32 -18.98 -4.44 -3.33
CA VAL A 32 -20.15 -4.43 -2.43
C VAL A 32 -19.86 -5.21 -1.15
N PHE A 33 -19.14 -6.32 -1.23
CA PHE A 33 -18.76 -7.11 -0.06
C PHE A 33 -17.80 -6.33 0.85
N SER A 34 -16.71 -5.77 0.30
CA SER A 34 -15.77 -4.96 1.09
C SER A 34 -16.43 -3.71 1.67
N ALA A 35 -17.21 -2.97 0.88
CA ALA A 35 -17.89 -1.78 1.35
C ALA A 35 -18.96 -2.10 2.42
N GLY A 36 -19.72 -3.18 2.25
CA GLY A 36 -20.70 -3.64 3.22
C GLY A 36 -20.05 -4.06 4.55
N LEU A 37 -18.93 -4.77 4.50
CA LEU A 37 -18.17 -5.17 5.68
C LEU A 37 -17.64 -3.94 6.44
N ILE A 38 -17.07 -2.97 5.72
CA ILE A 38 -16.57 -1.72 6.33
C ILE A 38 -17.73 -0.97 7.00
N LEU A 39 -18.86 -0.79 6.31
CA LEU A 39 -20.02 -0.11 6.88
C LEU A 39 -20.56 -0.84 8.13
N ALA A 40 -20.62 -2.16 8.11
CA ALA A 40 -21.06 -2.94 9.27
C ALA A 40 -20.15 -2.73 10.48
N ILE A 41 -18.83 -2.74 10.29
CA ILE A 41 -17.85 -2.51 11.37
C ILE A 41 -17.96 -1.07 11.90
N VAL A 42 -18.12 -0.09 11.01
CA VAL A 42 -18.30 1.33 11.40
C VAL A 42 -19.58 1.51 12.21
N LEU A 43 -20.71 0.93 11.76
CA LEU A 43 -21.98 1.00 12.48
C LEU A 43 -21.88 0.34 13.87
N TRP A 44 -21.20 -0.80 13.98
CA TRP A 44 -20.91 -1.42 15.28
C TRP A 44 -20.10 -0.47 16.16
N GLY A 45 -19.02 0.13 15.64
CA GLY A 45 -18.19 1.07 16.37
C GLY A 45 -18.97 2.27 16.94
N ILE A 46 -20.00 2.74 16.24
CA ILE A 46 -20.87 3.84 16.70
C ILE A 46 -21.85 3.37 17.78
N VAL A 47 -22.47 2.20 17.61
CA VAL A 47 -23.52 1.71 18.52
C VAL A 47 -22.93 1.20 19.85
N ALA A 48 -21.78 0.52 19.81
CA ALA A 48 -21.18 -0.12 20.98
C ALA A 48 -19.65 -0.04 20.98
N PRO A 49 -19.06 1.15 21.19
CA PRO A 49 -17.61 1.35 21.13
C PRO A 49 -16.85 0.57 22.22
N ALA A 50 -17.41 0.47 23.44
CA ALA A 50 -16.78 -0.25 24.54
C ALA A 50 -16.68 -1.76 24.27
N HIS A 51 -17.71 -2.34 23.65
CA HIS A 51 -17.71 -3.75 23.27
C HIS A 51 -16.72 -4.02 22.13
N LEU A 52 -16.68 -3.14 21.13
CA LEU A 52 -15.72 -3.21 20.03
C LEU A 52 -14.27 -3.18 20.55
N GLY A 53 -13.96 -2.26 21.47
CA GLY A 53 -12.65 -2.18 22.12
C GLY A 53 -12.29 -3.46 22.87
N ALA A 54 -13.17 -3.97 23.73
CA ALA A 54 -12.94 -5.20 24.49
C ALA A 54 -12.68 -6.43 23.59
N VAL A 55 -13.39 -6.53 22.46
CA VAL A 55 -13.16 -7.60 21.48
C VAL A 55 -11.79 -7.44 20.81
N PHE A 56 -11.41 -6.24 20.40
CA PHE A 56 -10.09 -5.98 19.79
C PHE A 56 -8.94 -6.24 20.77
N ASP A 57 -9.07 -5.81 22.02
CA ASP A 57 -8.06 -6.05 23.06
C ASP A 57 -7.93 -7.55 23.37
N GLY A 58 -9.05 -8.26 23.47
CA GLY A 58 -9.06 -9.72 23.63
C GLY A 58 -8.40 -10.45 22.45
N ALA A 59 -8.68 -10.01 21.23
CA ALA A 59 -8.06 -10.56 20.02
C ALA A 59 -6.55 -10.28 19.97
N LEU A 60 -6.14 -9.04 20.26
CA LEU A 60 -4.72 -8.64 20.31
C LEU A 60 -3.96 -9.45 21.36
N ALA A 61 -4.52 -9.60 22.56
CA ALA A 61 -3.93 -10.38 23.64
C ALA A 61 -3.76 -11.86 23.25
N MET A 62 -4.77 -12.46 22.62
CA MET A 62 -4.72 -13.85 22.15
C MET A 62 -3.65 -14.05 21.08
N ILE A 63 -3.60 -13.17 20.07
CA ILE A 63 -2.59 -13.23 19.00
C ILE A 63 -1.20 -13.02 19.58
N THR A 64 -1.00 -12.03 20.44
CA THR A 64 0.32 -11.71 20.99
C THR A 64 0.85 -12.83 21.89
N ARG A 65 -0.02 -13.42 22.71
CA ARG A 65 0.35 -14.53 23.61
C ARG A 65 0.71 -15.80 22.87
N ASN A 66 -0.01 -16.16 21.82
CA ASN A 66 0.17 -17.43 21.11
C ASN A 66 1.09 -17.33 19.90
N PHE A 67 1.04 -16.21 19.16
CA PHE A 67 1.79 -15.98 17.91
C PHE A 67 2.95 -15.00 18.06
N GLY A 68 3.18 -14.42 19.25
CA GLY A 68 4.27 -13.46 19.47
C GLY A 68 5.65 -14.03 19.11
N TRP A 69 5.93 -15.28 19.47
CA TRP A 69 7.20 -15.94 19.12
C TRP A 69 7.35 -16.14 17.60
N ALA A 70 6.28 -16.55 16.91
CA ALA A 70 6.28 -16.74 15.46
C ALA A 70 6.43 -15.40 14.72
N TYR A 71 5.79 -14.33 15.24
CA TYR A 71 5.95 -12.97 14.73
C TYR A 71 7.41 -12.51 14.78
N LEU A 72 8.11 -12.72 15.91
CA LEU A 72 9.52 -12.34 16.05
C LEU A 72 10.41 -13.09 15.05
N TRP A 73 10.21 -14.40 14.90
CA TRP A 73 10.95 -15.19 13.90
C TRP A 73 10.63 -14.77 12.47
N LEU A 74 9.38 -14.43 12.17
CA LEU A 74 8.96 -13.96 10.84
C LEU A 74 9.64 -12.63 10.49
N VAL A 75 9.58 -11.64 11.38
CA VAL A 75 10.19 -10.33 11.16
C VAL A 75 11.70 -10.45 11.03
N LEU A 76 12.35 -11.21 11.92
CA LEU A 76 13.78 -11.50 11.81
C LEU A 76 14.10 -12.20 10.48
N GLY A 77 13.29 -13.18 10.08
CA GLY A 77 13.44 -13.91 8.82
C GLY A 77 13.35 -12.98 7.60
N LEU A 78 12.41 -12.03 7.57
CA LEU A 78 12.30 -11.05 6.51
C LEU A 78 13.51 -10.11 6.45
N VAL A 79 14.01 -9.66 7.60
CA VAL A 79 15.22 -8.82 7.68
C VAL A 79 16.45 -9.59 7.19
N VAL A 80 16.66 -10.81 7.68
CA VAL A 80 17.77 -11.66 7.25
C VAL A 80 17.66 -11.95 5.75
N MET A 81 16.46 -12.27 5.24
CA MET A 81 16.22 -12.47 3.82
C MET A 81 16.57 -11.22 3.00
N ALA A 82 16.19 -10.02 3.44
CA ALA A 82 16.53 -8.78 2.77
C ALA A 82 18.05 -8.53 2.73
N VAL A 83 18.75 -8.78 3.84
CA VAL A 83 20.23 -8.66 3.92
C VAL A 83 20.90 -9.68 3.01
N VAL A 84 20.42 -10.93 3.03
CA VAL A 84 20.94 -12.00 2.15
C VAL A 84 20.73 -11.62 0.69
N LEU A 85 19.57 -11.10 0.30
CA LEU A 85 19.32 -10.63 -1.07
C LEU A 85 20.24 -9.47 -1.45
N ALA A 86 20.47 -8.52 -0.56
CA ALA A 86 21.36 -7.38 -0.79
C ALA A 86 22.83 -7.79 -0.95
N CYS A 87 23.31 -8.76 -0.15
CA CYS A 87 24.70 -9.25 -0.22
C CYS A 87 24.91 -10.38 -1.24
N SER A 88 23.84 -11.02 -1.72
CA SER A 88 23.91 -12.12 -2.68
C SER A 88 24.08 -11.60 -4.12
N ARG A 89 24.40 -12.52 -5.03
CA ARG A 89 24.48 -12.27 -6.49
C ARG A 89 23.20 -11.63 -7.06
N TYR A 90 22.05 -11.86 -6.43
CA TYR A 90 20.77 -11.28 -6.83
C TYR A 90 20.67 -9.77 -6.56
N GLY A 91 21.49 -9.20 -5.68
CA GLY A 91 21.51 -7.75 -5.42
C GLY A 91 22.08 -6.93 -6.58
N ASN A 92 22.87 -7.57 -7.47
CA ASN A 92 23.43 -6.93 -8.66
C ASN A 92 22.53 -7.13 -9.90
N LEU A 93 21.38 -7.78 -9.74
CA LEU A 93 20.44 -7.96 -10.83
C LEU A 93 19.65 -6.67 -11.04
N LYS A 94 19.81 -6.06 -12.21
CA LYS A 94 19.04 -4.89 -12.62
C LYS A 94 17.59 -5.30 -12.90
N LEU A 95 16.64 -4.65 -12.24
CA LEU A 95 15.20 -4.86 -12.43
C LEU A 95 14.69 -4.06 -13.65
N GLY A 96 15.21 -4.39 -14.83
CA GLY A 96 14.93 -3.70 -16.10
C GLY A 96 15.77 -4.26 -17.24
N ALA A 97 15.74 -3.64 -18.42
CA ALA A 97 16.67 -4.03 -19.47
C ALA A 97 18.12 -3.64 -19.09
N GLU A 98 19.11 -4.42 -19.55
CA GLU A 98 20.54 -4.18 -19.25
C GLU A 98 20.96 -2.74 -19.58
N ASP A 99 20.40 -2.15 -20.66
CA ASP A 99 20.72 -0.81 -21.17
C ASP A 99 19.77 0.31 -20.67
N GLU A 100 18.84 0.03 -19.78
CA GLU A 100 17.83 1.01 -19.35
C GLU A 100 18.34 1.91 -18.23
N GLU A 101 18.38 3.23 -18.43
CA GLU A 101 18.79 4.16 -17.38
C GLU A 101 17.67 4.33 -16.32
N PRO A 102 18.01 4.55 -15.04
CA PRO A 102 17.01 4.74 -14.00
C PRO A 102 16.14 5.98 -14.27
N GLU A 103 14.81 5.79 -14.28
CA GLU A 103 13.83 6.87 -14.53
C GLU A 103 13.88 8.00 -13.49
N PHE A 104 14.32 7.69 -12.27
CA PHE A 104 14.42 8.62 -11.15
C PHE A 104 15.87 8.74 -10.67
N SER A 105 16.27 9.98 -10.35
CA SER A 105 17.57 10.22 -9.68
C SER A 105 17.58 9.59 -8.29
N ILE A 106 18.77 9.21 -7.80
CA ILE A 106 18.93 8.60 -6.46
C ILE A 106 18.27 9.43 -5.35
N GLY A 107 18.33 10.76 -5.44
CA GLY A 107 17.68 11.66 -4.47
C GLY A 107 16.16 11.62 -4.53
N ALA A 108 15.58 11.60 -5.74
CA ALA A 108 14.13 11.47 -5.93
C ALA A 108 13.63 10.07 -5.54
N TRP A 109 14.40 9.03 -5.82
CA TRP A 109 14.07 7.66 -5.41
C TRP A 109 14.10 7.49 -3.89
N PHE A 110 15.11 8.05 -3.21
CA PHE A 110 15.21 8.00 -1.75
C PHE A 110 14.05 8.75 -1.08
N SER A 111 13.62 9.89 -1.63
CA SER A 111 12.47 10.63 -1.08
C SER A 111 11.16 9.85 -1.24
N MET A 112 10.98 9.09 -2.33
CA MET A 112 9.83 8.20 -2.50
C MET A 112 9.80 7.08 -1.45
N LEU A 113 10.95 6.45 -1.19
CA LEU A 113 11.07 5.41 -0.14
C LEU A 113 10.77 5.95 1.25
N PHE A 114 11.26 7.15 1.55
CA PHE A 114 11.01 7.80 2.82
C PHE A 114 9.54 8.15 2.99
N ALA A 115 8.89 8.70 1.96
CA ALA A 115 7.45 8.98 1.97
C ALA A 115 6.61 7.70 2.10
N ALA A 116 7.03 6.59 1.49
CA ALA A 116 6.35 5.30 1.63
C ALA A 116 6.52 4.69 3.04
N GLY A 117 7.66 4.93 3.70
CA GLY A 117 7.96 4.38 5.02
C GLY A 117 7.44 5.21 6.20
N MET A 118 7.38 6.53 6.08
CA MET A 118 6.90 7.42 7.14
C MET A 118 5.38 7.51 7.17
N GLY A 119 4.75 6.61 7.92
CA GLY A 119 3.30 6.62 8.15
C GLY A 119 2.86 7.41 9.39
N ILE A 120 1.56 7.34 9.68
CA ILE A 120 0.91 7.94 10.86
C ILE A 120 1.52 7.48 12.20
N GLY A 121 2.22 6.34 12.22
CA GLY A 121 2.83 5.77 13.42
C GLY A 121 3.82 6.69 14.13
N LEU A 122 4.57 7.51 13.38
CA LEU A 122 5.56 8.44 13.97
C LEU A 122 4.91 9.62 14.71
N VAL A 123 3.69 10.04 14.30
CA VAL A 123 2.97 11.16 14.93
C VAL A 123 2.31 10.74 16.25
N PHE A 124 1.97 9.46 16.39
CA PHE A 124 1.30 8.93 17.58
C PHE A 124 2.26 8.40 18.66
N TRP A 125 3.48 8.02 18.26
CA TRP A 125 4.47 7.38 19.14
C TRP A 125 5.79 8.17 19.24
N GLY A 126 5.82 9.39 18.71
CA GLY A 126 6.98 10.30 18.74
C GLY A 126 7.14 11.04 20.04
#